data_AF-A0A7J2H6P5-F1
#
_entry.id   AF-A0A7J2H6P5-F1
#
_cell.length_a   1.000
_cell.length_b   1.000
_cell.length_c   1.000
_cell.angle_alpha   90.00
_cell.angle_beta   90.00
_cell.angle_gamma   90.00
#
_symmetry.space_group_name_H-M   'P 1'
#
loop_
_entity.id
_entity.type
_entity.pdbx_description
1 polymer ?
#
loop_
_entity_poly.entity_id
_entity_poly.type
_entity_poly.pdbx_seq_one_letter_code
_entity_poly.pdbx_strand_id
1 'polypeptide(L)'
;MKREFMKEVISALSEHLKASDEVYEKVRGYERGMRTLWMEHAKRGAAILLKYIYLPRGEAEKVVDFEKLATVELAKRLPWSSKHTWNIVQRSRAACLVFYQPPAVSFEVRGTLTIHFDDEYHRLVTLIHDAYHYTPPEKRADRPVYIIHVEAVYDNSPSQRGFGTRIA
;
A
#
# COMPACT_ATOMS: atom_id res chain seq x y z
N MET A 1 -4.63 6.21 6.73
CA MET A 1 -3.97 7.17 7.64
C MET A 1 -4.80 8.43 7.68
N LYS A 2 -5.07 9.00 8.86
CA LYS A 2 -5.85 10.22 8.99
C LYS A 2 -5.06 11.41 8.43
N ARG A 3 -5.77 12.38 7.87
CA ARG A 3 -5.20 13.42 7.01
C ARG A 3 -4.17 14.28 7.73
N GLU A 4 -4.39 14.56 9.02
CA GLU A 4 -3.51 15.37 9.86
C GLU A 4 -2.10 14.78 10.03
N PHE A 5 -1.94 13.45 9.93
CA PHE A 5 -0.63 12.78 10.03
C PHE A 5 0.06 12.57 8.67
N MET A 6 -0.68 12.69 7.56
CA MET A 6 -0.14 12.37 6.23
C MET A 6 1.08 13.22 5.88
N LYS A 7 1.08 14.51 6.23
CA LYS A 7 2.17 15.44 5.88
C LYS A 7 3.51 15.03 6.50
N GLU A 8 3.51 14.68 7.78
CA GLU A 8 4.73 14.23 8.47
C GLU A 8 5.28 12.94 7.85
N VAL A 9 4.39 11.98 7.62
CA VAL A 9 4.75 10.65 7.10
C VAL A 9 5.26 10.74 5.67
N ILE A 10 4.61 11.54 4.81
CA ILE A 10 5.09 11.83 3.45
C ILE A 10 6.48 12.44 3.50
N SER A 11 6.76 13.36 4.43
CA SER A 11 8.09 13.99 4.58
C SER A 11 9.15 12.95 4.88
N ALA A 12 8.94 12.14 5.93
CA ALA A 12 9.89 11.11 6.36
C ALA A 12 10.17 10.07 5.26
N LEU A 13 9.12 9.60 4.57
CA LEU A 13 9.27 8.64 3.48
C LEU A 13 9.96 9.27 2.25
N SER A 14 9.66 10.54 1.94
CA SER A 14 10.30 11.26 0.82
C SER A 14 11.80 11.44 1.06
N GLU A 15 12.21 11.78 2.28
CA GLU A 15 13.63 11.92 2.66
C GLU A 15 14.38 10.59 2.53
N HIS A 16 13.77 9.49 3.01
CA HIS A 16 14.32 8.15 2.86
C HIS A 16 14.54 7.76 1.41
N LEU A 17 13.55 8.01 0.55
CA LEU A 17 13.66 7.68 -0.88
C LEU A 17 14.73 8.52 -1.56
N LYS A 18 14.78 9.82 -1.27
CA LYS A 18 15.80 10.74 -1.80
C LYS A 18 17.22 10.28 -1.44
N ALA A 19 17.46 9.87 -0.19
CA ALA A 19 18.76 9.36 0.24
C ALA A 19 19.17 8.11 -0.56
N SER A 20 18.22 7.24 -0.93
CA SER A 20 18.49 6.10 -1.80
C SER A 20 18.73 6.48 -3.25
N ASP A 21 18.06 7.51 -3.78
CA ASP A 21 18.28 8.01 -5.14
C ASP A 21 19.68 8.58 -5.33
N GLU A 22 20.19 9.32 -4.35
CA GLU A 22 21.56 9.85 -4.36
C GLU A 22 22.63 8.75 -4.38
N VAL A 23 22.34 7.61 -3.77
CA VAL A 23 23.22 6.43 -3.81
C VAL A 23 23.06 5.69 -5.12
N TYR A 24 21.83 5.53 -5.62
CA TYR A 24 21.52 4.87 -6.88
C TYR A 24 22.32 5.48 -8.04
N GLU A 25 22.37 6.81 -8.16
CA GLU A 25 23.14 7.46 -9.23
C GLU A 25 24.63 7.11 -9.21
N LYS A 26 25.19 6.79 -8.04
CA LYS A 26 26.61 6.43 -7.88
C LYS A 26 26.87 4.95 -8.17
N VAL A 27 25.86 4.09 -8.02
CA VAL A 27 26.03 2.62 -8.08
C VAL A 27 25.26 1.96 -9.22
N ARG A 28 24.45 2.70 -9.98
CA ARG A 28 23.68 2.17 -11.11
C ARG A 28 24.64 1.50 -12.11
N GLY A 29 24.33 0.25 -12.48
CA GLY A 29 25.18 -0.57 -13.33
C GLY A 29 26.29 -1.36 -12.60
N TYR A 30 26.51 -1.12 -11.31
CA TYR A 30 27.43 -1.90 -10.47
C TYR A 30 26.66 -2.87 -9.57
N GLU A 31 26.65 -4.15 -9.91
CA GLU A 31 25.81 -5.18 -9.27
C GLU A 31 25.97 -5.24 -7.75
N ARG A 32 27.22 -5.26 -7.26
CA ARG A 32 27.48 -5.32 -5.81
C ARG A 32 26.99 -4.06 -5.09
N GLY A 33 27.15 -2.88 -5.70
CA GLY A 33 26.64 -1.63 -5.18
C GLY A 33 25.11 -1.59 -5.13
N MET A 34 24.45 -2.10 -6.17
CA MET A 34 22.99 -2.24 -6.21
C MET A 34 22.45 -3.16 -5.12
N ARG A 35 23.12 -4.30 -4.88
CA ARG A 35 22.73 -5.22 -3.80
C ARG A 35 22.82 -4.54 -2.42
N THR A 36 23.91 -3.83 -2.15
CA THR A 36 24.07 -3.07 -0.90
C THR A 36 23.02 -1.97 -0.77
N LEU A 37 22.75 -1.22 -1.85
CA LEU A 37 21.70 -0.21 -1.87
C LEU A 37 20.34 -0.79 -1.49
N TRP A 38 19.93 -1.90 -2.10
CA TRP A 38 18.64 -2.53 -1.80
C TRP A 38 18.53 -2.99 -0.35
N MET A 39 19.57 -3.62 0.18
CA MET A 39 19.59 -4.09 1.56
C MET A 39 19.48 -2.93 2.56
N GLU A 40 20.31 -1.89 2.39
CA GLU A 40 20.30 -0.71 3.28
C GLU A 40 19.01 0.09 3.16
N HIS A 41 18.47 0.23 1.94
CA HIS A 41 17.19 0.85 1.70
C HIS A 41 16.06 0.10 2.43
N ALA A 42 15.95 -1.22 2.23
CA ALA A 42 14.91 -2.02 2.85
C ALA A 42 14.98 -1.97 4.39
N LYS A 43 16.20 -1.98 4.95
CA LYS A 43 16.43 -1.86 6.40
C LYS A 43 15.96 -0.51 6.96
N ARG A 44 16.36 0.61 6.35
CA ARG A 44 15.90 1.95 6.77
C ARG A 44 14.39 2.11 6.58
N GLY A 45 13.88 1.63 5.45
CA GLY A 45 12.47 1.61 5.11
C GLY A 45 11.62 0.89 6.14
N ALA A 46 12.00 -0.33 6.50
CA ALA A 46 11.32 -1.11 7.53
C ALA A 46 11.25 -0.37 8.86
N ALA A 47 12.34 0.30 9.27
CA ALA A 47 12.33 1.11 10.51
C ALA A 47 11.33 2.27 10.44
N ILE A 48 11.23 2.96 9.30
CA ILE A 48 10.25 4.05 9.10
C ILE A 48 8.82 3.50 9.08
N LEU A 49 8.59 2.37 8.42
CA LEU A 49 7.27 1.73 8.37
C LEU A 49 6.82 1.26 9.75
N LEU A 50 7.72 0.69 10.57
CA LEU A 50 7.42 0.34 11.96
C LEU A 50 7.14 1.59 12.83
N LYS A 51 7.78 2.72 12.54
CA LYS A 51 7.56 3.98 13.27
C LYS A 51 6.22 4.63 12.94
N TYR A 52 5.73 4.54 11.70
CA TYR A 52 4.59 5.36 11.24
C TYR A 52 3.38 4.58 10.75
N ILE A 53 3.54 3.32 10.32
CA ILE A 53 2.48 2.54 9.65
C ILE A 53 2.07 1.35 10.51
N TYR A 54 3.02 0.51 10.92
CA TYR A 54 2.76 -0.71 11.69
C TYR A 54 2.77 -0.44 13.20
N LEU A 55 1.83 0.41 13.62
CA LEU A 55 1.71 0.86 15.00
C LEU A 55 1.02 -0.18 15.90
N PRO A 56 1.34 -0.21 17.20
CA PRO A 56 0.55 -0.97 18.18
C PRO A 56 -0.92 -0.51 18.17
N ARG A 57 -1.85 -1.42 18.48
CA ARG A 57 -3.31 -1.18 18.38
C ARG A 57 -3.78 0.19 18.94
N GLY A 58 -3.40 0.52 20.18
CA GLY A 58 -3.85 1.77 20.83
C GLY A 58 -3.26 3.06 20.22
N GLU A 59 -2.13 2.97 19.52
CA GLU A 59 -1.56 4.08 18.76
C GLU A 59 -2.13 4.13 17.35
N ALA A 60 -2.32 2.97 16.72
CA ALA A 60 -2.93 2.84 15.41
C ALA A 60 -4.32 3.48 15.36
N GLU A 61 -5.16 3.30 16.39
CA GLU A 61 -6.48 3.92 16.50
C GLU A 61 -6.46 5.47 16.43
N LYS A 62 -5.33 6.09 16.80
CA LYS A 62 -5.15 7.54 16.73
C LYS A 62 -4.74 8.01 15.34
N VAL A 63 -3.93 7.22 14.62
CA VAL A 63 -3.23 7.64 13.39
C VAL A 63 -3.81 7.03 12.11
N VAL A 64 -4.24 5.77 12.20
CA VAL A 64 -4.78 5.00 11.08
C VAL A 64 -6.22 5.40 10.84
N ASP A 65 -6.58 5.45 9.56
CA ASP A 65 -7.95 5.63 9.10
C ASP A 65 -8.42 4.26 8.64
N PHE A 66 -9.24 3.60 9.46
CA PHE A 66 -9.70 2.23 9.22
C PHE A 66 -10.85 2.15 8.21
N GLU A 67 -11.38 3.28 7.76
CA GLU A 67 -12.40 3.34 6.71
C GLU A 67 -11.77 3.27 5.30
N LYS A 68 -10.44 3.25 5.20
CA LYS A 68 -9.71 3.28 3.93
C LYS A 68 -8.68 2.18 3.85
N LEU A 69 -8.79 1.33 2.82
CA LEU A 69 -7.73 0.43 2.39
C LEU A 69 -7.07 0.96 1.12
N ALA A 70 -5.78 0.73 0.96
CA ALA A 70 -5.02 1.27 -0.17
C ALA A 70 -4.19 0.19 -0.85
N THR A 71 -4.04 0.31 -2.18
CA THR A 71 -3.11 -0.53 -2.95
C THR A 71 -2.58 0.23 -4.17
N VAL A 72 -1.40 -0.18 -4.65
CA VAL A 72 -0.77 0.35 -5.86
C VAL A 72 -1.04 -0.60 -7.03
N GLU A 73 -1.54 -0.07 -8.14
CA GLU A 73 -1.69 -0.82 -9.39
C GLU A 73 -0.34 -0.90 -10.12
N LEU A 74 0.41 -1.97 -9.83
CA LEU A 74 1.70 -2.23 -10.48
C LEU A 74 1.56 -2.91 -11.84
N ALA A 75 0.45 -3.62 -12.08
CA ALA A 75 0.30 -4.50 -13.22
C ALA A 75 -0.02 -3.72 -14.50
N LYS A 76 -0.70 -2.57 -14.39
CA LYS A 76 -1.10 -1.72 -15.54
C LYS A 76 0.03 -1.42 -16.51
N ARG A 77 1.22 -1.08 -16.00
CA ARG A 77 2.39 -0.70 -16.80
C ARG A 77 3.14 -1.89 -17.40
N LEU A 78 2.92 -3.12 -16.90
CA LEU A 78 3.66 -4.28 -17.36
C LEU A 78 3.09 -4.76 -18.70
N PRO A 79 3.92 -4.87 -19.78
CA PRO A 79 3.44 -5.25 -21.11
C PRO A 79 2.76 -6.62 -21.15
N TRP A 80 3.22 -7.56 -20.33
CA TRP A 80 2.72 -8.94 -20.26
C TRP A 80 1.60 -9.16 -19.23
N SER A 81 1.17 -8.13 -18.51
CA SER A 81 0.06 -8.25 -17.56
C SER A 81 -1.28 -8.25 -18.28
N SER A 82 -2.25 -9.01 -17.77
CA SER A 82 -3.64 -8.98 -18.26
C SER A 82 -4.38 -7.69 -17.91
N LYS A 83 -3.84 -6.88 -16.99
CA LYS A 83 -4.43 -5.59 -16.53
C LYS A 83 -5.89 -5.74 -16.09
N HIS A 84 -6.25 -6.92 -15.60
CA HIS A 84 -7.64 -7.27 -15.30
C HIS A 84 -8.25 -6.32 -14.27
N THR A 85 -7.57 -6.07 -13.16
CA THR A 85 -8.03 -5.12 -12.13
C THR A 85 -8.24 -3.74 -12.72
N TRP A 86 -7.23 -3.17 -13.38
CA TRP A 86 -7.35 -1.88 -14.08
C TRP A 86 -8.58 -1.81 -15.00
N ASN A 87 -8.80 -2.82 -15.84
CA ASN A 87 -9.91 -2.85 -16.78
C ASN A 87 -11.28 -2.97 -16.08
N ILE A 88 -11.38 -3.75 -15.00
CA ILE A 88 -12.60 -3.90 -14.21
C ILE A 88 -12.94 -2.59 -13.50
N VAL A 89 -11.95 -1.93 -12.88
CA VAL A 89 -12.19 -0.69 -12.12
C VAL A 89 -12.58 0.50 -13.00
N GLN A 90 -12.30 0.46 -14.31
CA GLN A 90 -12.84 1.45 -15.25
C GLN A 90 -14.35 1.30 -15.45
N ARG A 91 -14.91 0.09 -15.26
CA ARG A 91 -16.32 -0.23 -15.50
C ARG A 91 -17.16 -0.24 -14.23
N SER A 92 -16.58 -0.66 -13.11
CA SER A 92 -17.23 -0.72 -11.81
C SER A 92 -16.27 -0.31 -10.71
N ARG A 93 -16.73 0.56 -9.80
CA ARG A 93 -15.97 0.94 -8.61
C ARG A 93 -16.31 0.11 -7.39
N ALA A 94 -17.24 -0.85 -7.49
CA ALA A 94 -17.51 -1.76 -6.37
C ALA A 94 -16.32 -2.70 -6.15
N ALA A 95 -15.94 -2.88 -4.89
CA ALA A 95 -14.85 -3.75 -4.47
C ALA A 95 -15.30 -4.70 -3.37
N CYS A 96 -14.78 -5.92 -3.43
CA CYS A 96 -14.93 -6.94 -2.41
C CYS A 96 -13.58 -7.62 -2.23
N LEU A 97 -13.00 -7.49 -1.03
CA LEU A 97 -11.75 -8.16 -0.67
C LEU A 97 -12.06 -9.27 0.32
N VAL A 98 -11.53 -10.46 0.06
CA VAL A 98 -11.65 -11.60 0.96
C VAL A 98 -10.28 -11.85 1.60
N PHE A 99 -10.23 -11.77 2.92
CA PHE A 99 -9.07 -12.12 3.73
C PHE A 99 -9.30 -13.49 4.33
N TYR A 100 -8.38 -14.43 4.10
CA TYR A 100 -8.49 -15.78 4.62
C TYR A 100 -7.18 -16.20 5.29
N GLN A 101 -7.30 -16.61 6.55
CA GLN A 101 -6.25 -17.27 7.31
C GLN A 101 -6.72 -18.70 7.65
N PRO A 102 -6.12 -19.72 7.01
CA PRO A 102 -6.42 -21.11 7.32
C PRO A 102 -6.25 -21.44 8.81
N PRO A 103 -7.06 -22.38 9.36
CA PRO A 103 -8.09 -23.15 8.66
C PRO A 103 -9.48 -22.49 8.65
N ALA A 104 -9.67 -21.38 9.36
CA ALA A 104 -11.04 -20.96 9.72
C ALA A 104 -11.28 -19.44 9.72
N VAL A 105 -10.27 -18.59 9.74
CA VAL A 105 -10.52 -17.15 9.85
C VAL A 105 -10.76 -16.60 8.45
N SER A 106 -11.94 -16.04 8.21
CA SER A 106 -12.28 -15.43 6.93
C SER A 106 -13.06 -14.13 7.15
N PHE A 107 -12.66 -13.07 6.47
CA PHE A 107 -13.34 -11.79 6.48
C PHE A 107 -13.56 -11.29 5.07
N GLU A 108 -14.69 -10.64 4.85
CA GLU A 108 -15.02 -9.97 3.61
C GLU A 108 -15.17 -8.47 3.86
N VAL A 109 -14.41 -7.67 3.13
CA VAL A 109 -14.47 -6.21 3.17
C VAL A 109 -15.10 -5.73 1.88
N ARG A 110 -16.26 -5.09 1.99
CA ARG A 110 -16.97 -4.45 0.87
C ARG A 110 -16.74 -2.95 0.89
N GLY A 111 -16.68 -2.38 -0.29
CA GLY A 111 -16.54 -0.93 -0.41
C GLY A 111 -16.56 -0.44 -1.84
N THR A 112 -16.30 0.85 -1.99
CA THR A 112 -16.18 1.53 -3.28
C THR A 112 -14.78 2.09 -3.49
N LEU A 113 -14.33 2.09 -4.74
CA LEU A 113 -12.98 2.46 -5.16
C LEU A 113 -12.91 3.87 -5.73
N THR A 114 -11.93 4.64 -5.27
CA THR A 114 -11.43 5.82 -5.97
C THR A 114 -10.05 5.54 -6.56
N ILE A 115 -9.78 6.14 -7.73
CA ILE A 115 -8.52 5.99 -8.45
C ILE A 115 -7.78 7.33 -8.35
N HIS A 116 -6.54 7.28 -7.88
CA HIS A 116 -5.73 8.45 -7.55
C HIS A 116 -4.47 8.50 -8.41
N PHE A 117 -4.22 9.70 -8.95
CA PHE A 117 -3.06 10.07 -9.72
C PHE A 117 -2.53 11.40 -9.18
N ASP A 118 -1.21 11.49 -8.96
CA ASP A 118 -0.50 12.74 -8.65
C ASP A 118 -1.07 13.59 -7.49
N ASP A 119 -1.81 12.97 -6.57
CA ASP A 119 -2.36 13.61 -5.38
C ASP A 119 -1.72 13.09 -4.07
N GLU A 120 -2.21 13.57 -2.93
CA GLU A 120 -1.69 13.22 -1.61
C GLU A 120 -1.81 11.71 -1.31
N TYR A 121 -2.90 11.05 -1.73
CA TYR A 121 -3.10 9.61 -1.54
C TYR A 121 -2.17 8.81 -2.42
N HIS A 122 -2.08 9.16 -3.70
CA HIS A 122 -1.15 8.56 -4.64
C HIS A 122 0.30 8.67 -4.13
N ARG A 123 0.69 9.86 -3.66
CA ARG A 123 2.03 10.10 -3.10
C ARG A 123 2.27 9.28 -1.86
N LEU A 124 1.38 9.30 -0.86
CA LEU A 124 1.57 8.55 0.39
C LEU A 124 1.71 7.05 0.13
N VAL A 125 0.77 6.46 -0.61
CA VAL A 125 0.71 5.00 -0.80
C VAL A 125 1.90 4.52 -1.63
N THR A 126 2.29 5.27 -2.68
CA THR A 126 3.49 4.97 -3.47
C THR A 126 4.75 5.06 -2.62
N LEU A 127 4.87 6.08 -1.77
CA LEU A 127 6.01 6.22 -0.85
C LEU A 127 6.07 5.10 0.20
N ILE A 128 4.92 4.65 0.73
CA ILE A 128 4.87 3.51 1.65
C ILE A 128 5.37 2.24 0.96
N HIS A 129 4.89 1.96 -0.26
CA HIS A 129 5.36 0.83 -1.05
C HIS A 129 6.87 0.94 -1.32
N ASP A 130 7.30 2.08 -1.83
CA ASP A 130 8.67 2.33 -2.27
C ASP A 130 9.65 2.50 -1.10
N ALA A 131 9.17 2.61 0.15
CA ALA A 131 10.04 2.69 1.32
C ALA A 131 10.75 1.36 1.60
N TYR A 132 10.08 0.23 1.37
CA TYR A 132 10.70 -1.09 1.48
C TYR A 132 11.18 -1.61 0.12
N HIS A 133 10.37 -1.41 -0.93
CA HIS A 133 10.66 -1.88 -2.28
C HIS A 133 11.24 -0.74 -3.13
N TYR A 134 12.55 -0.52 -3.01
CA TYR A 134 13.21 0.55 -3.77
C TYR A 134 12.85 0.48 -5.26
N THR A 135 12.20 1.54 -5.74
CA THR A 135 11.87 1.71 -7.15
C THR A 135 12.72 2.86 -7.70
N PRO A 136 13.58 2.64 -8.70
CA PRO A 136 14.35 3.71 -9.34
C PRO A 136 13.46 4.81 -9.95
N PRO A 137 13.90 6.08 -10.00
CA PRO A 137 13.10 7.21 -10.49
C PRO A 137 12.42 6.97 -11.85
N GLU A 138 13.14 6.38 -12.81
CA GLU A 138 12.67 6.08 -14.15
C GLU A 138 11.56 5.02 -14.21
N LYS A 139 11.33 4.30 -13.11
CA LYS A 139 10.31 3.25 -12.97
C LYS A 139 9.13 3.65 -12.08
N ARG A 140 9.01 4.91 -11.65
CA ARG A 140 7.95 5.35 -10.73
C ARG A 140 6.66 5.83 -11.41
N ALA A 141 6.72 6.17 -12.70
CA ALA A 141 5.55 6.64 -13.43
C ALA A 141 4.53 5.52 -13.70
N ASP A 142 3.29 5.93 -14.01
CA ASP A 142 2.17 5.08 -14.43
C ASP A 142 1.75 4.00 -13.42
N ARG A 143 1.63 4.39 -12.15
CA ARG A 143 1.25 3.51 -11.04
C ARG A 143 0.04 4.09 -10.28
N PRO A 144 -1.20 3.98 -10.82
CA PRO A 144 -2.37 4.47 -10.11
C PRO A 144 -2.48 3.86 -8.71
N VAL A 145 -3.02 4.64 -7.78
CA VAL A 145 -3.35 4.16 -6.44
C VAL A 145 -4.85 4.00 -6.34
N TYR A 146 -5.26 2.87 -5.75
CA TYR A 146 -6.65 2.60 -5.43
C TYR A 146 -6.86 2.82 -3.94
N ILE A 147 -7.88 3.59 -3.60
CA ILE A 147 -8.39 3.70 -2.24
C ILE A 147 -9.77 3.05 -2.22
N ILE A 148 -9.93 2.02 -1.38
CA ILE A 148 -11.21 1.37 -1.10
C ILE A 148 -11.78 2.05 0.13
N HIS A 149 -12.91 2.72 -0.03
CA HIS A 149 -13.73 3.25 1.05
C HIS A 149 -14.57 2.10 1.58
N VAL A 150 -14.28 1.66 2.80
CA VAL A 150 -14.92 0.53 3.45
C VAL A 150 -16.36 0.89 3.81
N GLU A 151 -17.31 0.10 3.32
CA GLU A 151 -18.74 0.31 3.55
C GLU A 151 -19.34 -0.75 4.48
N ALA A 152 -18.78 -1.96 4.46
CA ALA A 152 -19.17 -3.04 5.35
C ALA A 152 -18.04 -4.07 5.49
N VAL A 153 -17.97 -4.70 6.66
CA VAL A 153 -17.10 -5.84 6.94
C VAL A 153 -17.95 -6.99 7.45
N TYR A 154 -17.75 -8.17 6.88
CA TYR A 154 -18.41 -9.40 7.28
C TYR A 154 -17.39 -10.40 7.81
N ASP A 155 -17.73 -11.06 8.91
CA ASP A 155 -17.11 -12.32 9.30
C ASP A 155 -17.68 -13.41 8.38
N ASN A 156 -16.80 -14.21 7.81
CA ASN A 156 -17.14 -15.35 6.95
C ASN A 156 -16.46 -16.63 7.46
N SER A 157 -15.97 -16.62 8.70
CA SER A 157 -15.40 -17.79 9.37
C SER A 157 -16.44 -18.90 9.47
N PRO A 158 -16.07 -20.20 9.38
CA PRO A 158 -16.99 -21.33 9.34
C PRO A 158 -17.52 -21.65 10.75
N SER A 159 -18.24 -20.70 11.34
CA SER A 159 -18.91 -20.83 12.63
C SER A 159 -20.31 -20.24 12.55
N GLN A 160 -21.22 -20.72 13.39
CA GLN A 160 -22.61 -20.22 13.43
C GLN A 160 -22.71 -18.72 13.74
N ARG A 161 -21.74 -18.17 14.48
CA ARG A 161 -21.72 -16.74 14.83
C ARG A 161 -20.97 -15.90 13.80
N GLY A 162 -20.04 -16.51 13.07
CA GLY A 162 -19.19 -15.83 12.10
C GLY A 162 -19.85 -15.75 10.74
N PHE A 163 -20.22 -16.89 10.14
CA PHE A 163 -20.53 -16.98 8.72
C PHE A 163 -21.63 -16.00 8.25
N GLY A 164 -21.25 -15.02 7.41
CA GLY A 164 -22.16 -14.03 6.84
C GLY A 164 -22.55 -12.90 7.80
N THR A 165 -21.94 -12.83 8.99
CA THR A 165 -22.28 -11.84 10.02
C THR A 165 -21.57 -10.52 9.74
N ARG A 166 -22.33 -9.42 9.63
CA ARG A 166 -21.75 -8.08 9.55
C ARG A 166 -21.15 -7.67 10.90
N ILE A 167 -19.90 -7.22 10.89
CA ILE A 167 -19.14 -6.80 12.08
C ILE A 167 -18.74 -5.32 12.07
N ALA A 168 -18.84 -4.65 10.92
CA ALA A 168 -18.73 -3.19 10.74
C ALA A 168 -19.53 -2.75 9.51
#